data_AF-A0A6B3FRT1-F1
#
_entry.id   AF-A0A6B3FRT1-F1
#
_cell.length_a   1.000
_cell.length_b   1.000
_cell.length_c   1.000
_cell.angle_alpha   90.00
_cell.angle_beta   90.00
_cell.angle_gamma   90.00
#
_symmetry.space_group_name_H-M   'P 1'
#
loop_
_entity.id
_entity.type
_entity.pdbx_description
1 polymer ?
#
loop_
_entity_poly.entity_id
_entity_poly.type
_entity_poly.pdbx_seq_one_letter_code
_entity_poly.pdbx_strand_id
1 'polypeptide(L)' 'EIMALLDVPPGPVIGKAYAFLLDLRMEKGPLGKEAAGEALKEWWSTQQR' A
#
# COMPACT_ATOMS: atom_id res chain seq x y z
N GLU A 1 7.04 -2.35 -7.60
CA GLU A 1 5.65 -2.52 -8.04
C GLU A 1 4.66 -1.51 -7.42
N ILE A 2 4.85 -1.03 -6.18
CA ILE A 2 3.97 -0.03 -5.54
C ILE A 2 3.72 1.21 -6.43
N MET A 3 4.77 1.78 -7.03
CA MET A 3 4.64 2.94 -7.92
C MET A 3 3.71 2.68 -9.11
N ALA A 4 3.88 1.55 -9.79
CA ALA A 4 3.04 1.16 -10.93
C ALA A 4 1.61 0.79 -10.51
N LEU A 5 1.46 0.25 -9.30
CA LEU A 5 0.16 -0.14 -8.75
C LEU A 5 -0.69 1.08 -8.35
N LEU A 6 -0.04 2.14 -7.88
CA LEU A 6 -0.67 3.38 -7.41
C LEU A 6 -0.62 4.53 -8.42
N ASP A 7 0.07 4.34 -9.56
CA ASP A 7 0.35 5.35 -10.58
C ASP A 7 0.94 6.64 -9.99
N VAL A 8 1.95 6.48 -9.12
CA VAL A 8 2.59 7.61 -8.40
C VAL A 8 4.07 7.77 -8.77
N PRO A 9 4.58 9.01 -8.84
CA PRO A 9 6.00 9.26 -8.99
C PRO A 9 6.79 8.81 -7.74
N PRO A 10 8.10 8.58 -7.87
CA PRO A 10 8.97 8.31 -6.74
C PRO A 10 8.91 9.43 -5.71
N GLY A 11 8.68 9.09 -4.44
CA GLY A 11 8.52 10.08 -3.39
C GLY A 11 8.15 9.48 -2.02
N PRO A 12 7.86 10.33 -1.02
CA PRO A 12 7.58 9.91 0.36
C PRO A 12 6.35 8.99 0.49
N VAL A 13 5.44 9.01 -0.50
CA VAL A 13 4.31 8.09 -0.59
C VAL A 13 4.73 6.62 -0.58
N ILE A 14 5.88 6.28 -1.18
CA ILE A 14 6.36 4.90 -1.22
C ILE A 14 6.68 4.41 0.20
N GLY A 15 7.31 5.25 1.01
CA GLY A 15 7.59 4.93 2.42
C GLY A 15 6.31 4.71 3.22
N LYS A 16 5.29 5.56 3.00
CA LYS A 16 3.97 5.41 3.63
C LYS A 16 3.26 4.12 3.20
N ALA A 17 3.33 3.78 1.92
CA ALA A 17 2.78 2.54 1.37
C ALA A 17 3.44 1.30 1.98
N TYR A 18 4.77 1.32 2.16
CA TYR A 18 5.49 0.24 2.84
C TYR A 18 5.12 0.13 4.32
N ALA A 19 5.03 1.27 5.03
CA ALA A 19 4.61 1.29 6.42
C ALA A 19 3.19 0.71 6.58
N PHE A 20 2.25 1.15 5.74
CA PHE A 20 0.90 0.60 5.71
C PHE A 20 0.87 -0.92 5.51
N LEU A 21 1.63 -1.45 4.55
CA LEU A 21 1.69 -2.89 4.30
C LEU A 21 2.33 -3.67 5.47
N LEU A 22 3.27 -3.05 6.19
CA LEU A 22 3.88 -3.63 7.38
C LEU A 22 2.87 -3.68 8.53
N ASP A 23 2.18 -2.58 8.81
CA ASP A 23 1.15 -2.49 9.84
C ASP A 23 0.03 -3.49 9.56
N LEU A 24 -0.44 -3.53 8.32
CA LEU A 24 -1.47 -4.46 7.87
C LEU A 24 -1.04 -5.93 8.04
N ARG A 25 0.24 -6.24 7.84
CA ARG A 25 0.79 -7.57 8.10
C ARG A 25 0.80 -7.90 9.60
N MET A 26 1.07 -6.93 10.46
CA MET A 26 1.05 -7.14 11.91
C MET A 26 -0.38 -7.41 12.41
N GLU A 27 -1.37 -6.71 11.86
CA GLU A 27 -2.78 -6.85 12.27
C GLU A 27 -3.46 -8.09 11.68
N LYS A 28 -3.29 -8.33 10.37
CA LYS A 28 -4.01 -9.39 9.64
C LYS A 28 -3.17 -10.64 9.36
N GLY A 29 -1.90 -10.63 9.76
CA GLY A 29 -0.95 -11.67 9.41
C GLY A 29 -0.46 -11.56 7.96
N PRO A 30 0.28 -12.58 7.48
CA PRO A 30 0.84 -12.57 6.13
C PRO A 30 -0.26 -12.51 5.06
N LEU A 31 -0.25 -11.44 4.26
CA LEU A 31 -1.11 -11.28 3.11
C LEU A 31 -0.42 -11.73 1.82
N GLY A 32 -1.20 -12.35 0.94
CA GLY A 32 -0.78 -12.63 -0.43
C GLY A 32 -0.57 -11.33 -1.23
N LYS A 33 0.19 -11.43 -2.33
CA LYS A 33 0.55 -10.28 -3.18
C LYS A 33 -0.68 -9.54 -3.72
N GLU A 34 -1.74 -10.26 -4.09
CA GLU A 34 -2.99 -9.68 -4.60
C GLU A 34 -3.73 -8.90 -3.51
N ALA A 35 -3.98 -9.52 -2.35
CA ALA A 35 -4.66 -8.89 -1.23
C ALA A 35 -3.90 -7.67 -0.69
N ALA A 36 -2.56 -7.73 -0.65
CA ALA A 36 -1.72 -6.59 -0.30
C ALA A 36 -1.87 -5.45 -1.33
N GLY A 37 -1.97 -5.79 -2.63
CA GLY A 37 -2.19 -4.82 -3.69
C GLY A 37 -3.57 -4.14 -3.60
N GLU A 38 -4.62 -4.89 -3.33
CA GLU A 38 -5.97 -4.33 -3.16
C GLU A 38 -6.04 -3.40 -1.95
N ALA A 39 -5.56 -3.85 -0.79
CA ALA A 39 -5.53 -3.04 0.42
C ALA A 39 -4.71 -1.76 0.23
N LEU A 40 -3.61 -1.83 -0.53
CA LEU A 40 -2.79 -0.66 -0.81
C LEU A 40 -3.51 0.35 -1.73
N LYS A 41 -4.25 -0.11 -2.73
CA LYS A 41 -5.09 0.76 -3.57
C LYS A 41 -6.20 1.43 -2.77
N GLU A 42 -6.86 0.66 -1.90
CA GLU A 42 -7.93 1.16 -1.04
C GLU A 42 -7.39 2.22 -0.08
N TRP A 43 -6.29 1.94 0.62
CA TRP A 43 -5.59 2.91 1.45
C TRP A 43 -5.20 4.18 0.66
N TRP A 44 -4.66 4.02 -0.54
CA TRP A 44 -4.26 5.16 -1.37
C TRP A 44 -5.46 6.03 -1.78
N SER A 45 -6.64 5.43 -2.02
CA SER A 45 -7.87 6.18 -2.28
C SER A 45 -8.29 7.07 -1.10
N THR A 46 -7.95 6.68 0.14
CA THR A 46 -8.21 7.50 1.33
C THR A 46 -7.26 8.69 1.46
N GLN A 47 -6.06 8.60 0.88
CA GLN A 47 -5.04 9.66 0.92
C GLN A 47 -5.25 10.75 -0.15
N GLN A 48 -6.04 10.46 -1.19
CA GLN A 48 -6.37 11.39 -2.27
C GLN A 48 -7.64 12.22 -2.00
N ARG A 49 -8.24 12.08 -0.82
CA ARG A 49 -9.43 12.84 -0.40
C ARG A 49 -9.08 14.15 0.28
#